data_AF-A0A0F8ER33-F1
#
_entry.id   AF-A0A0F8ER33-F1
#
_cell.length_a   1.000
_cell.length_b   1.000
_cell.length_c   1.000
_cell.angle_alpha   90.00
_cell.angle_beta   90.00
_cell.angle_gamma   90.00
#
_symmetry.space_group_name_H-M   'P 1'
#
loop_
_entity.id
_entity.type
_entity.pdbx_description
1 polymer ?
#
loop_
_entity_poly.entity_id
_entity_poly.type
_entity_poly.pdbx_seq_one_letter_code
_entity_poly.pdbx_strand_id
1 'polypeptide(L)'
;MQLTVKLVTEARKIGFEPLLEPVMNVVALKVPDPDLVREQLLERFGWNVSITRTPRALRLVLMPHNTPEDIEIFLQDLKKVTAEI
;
A
#
# COMPACT_ATOMS: atom_id res chain seq x y z
N MET A 1 14.05 -7.14 -0.44
CA MET A 1 13.05 -7.83 -1.27
C MET A 1 12.05 -8.67 -0.47
N GLN A 2 12.42 -9.32 0.64
CA GLN A 2 11.48 -10.14 1.43
C GLN A 2 10.22 -9.38 1.86
N LEU A 3 10.37 -8.16 2.39
CA LEU A 3 9.24 -7.29 2.75
C LEU A 3 8.33 -6.97 1.56
N THR A 4 8.91 -6.73 0.39
CA THR A 4 8.15 -6.45 -0.84
C THR A 4 7.30 -7.64 -1.24
N VAL A 5 7.87 -8.85 -1.19
CA VAL A 5 7.15 -10.09 -1.47
C VAL A 5 6.03 -10.32 -0.45
N LYS A 6 6.29 -10.09 0.86
CA LYS A 6 5.28 -10.19 1.91
C LYS A 6 4.13 -9.21 1.65
N LEU A 7 4.44 -7.93 1.41
CA LEU A 7 3.43 -6.92 1.12
C LEU A 7 2.54 -7.31 -0.07
N VAL A 8 3.12 -7.70 -1.20
CA VAL A 8 2.34 -8.12 -2.38
C VAL A 8 1.49 -9.36 -2.07
N THR A 9 2.06 -10.35 -1.40
CA THR A 9 1.37 -11.61 -1.07
C THR A 9 0.17 -11.36 -0.16
N GLU A 10 0.35 -10.58 0.90
CA GLU A 10 -0.75 -10.29 1.84
C GLU A 10 -1.77 -9.31 1.25
N ALA A 11 -1.34 -8.32 0.45
CA ALA A 11 -2.23 -7.41 -0.25
C ALA A 11 -3.20 -8.15 -1.19
N ARG A 12 -2.68 -9.14 -1.94
CA ARG A 12 -3.50 -9.99 -2.82
C ARG A 12 -4.58 -10.76 -2.09
N LYS A 13 -4.26 -11.31 -0.92
CA LYS A 13 -5.24 -12.06 -0.10
C LYS A 13 -6.44 -11.20 0.33
N ILE A 14 -6.26 -9.89 0.40
CA ILE A 14 -7.32 -8.95 0.77
C ILE A 14 -7.87 -8.15 -0.43
N GLY A 15 -7.52 -8.55 -1.65
CA GLY A 15 -8.11 -8.01 -2.90
C GLY A 15 -7.35 -6.85 -3.54
N PHE A 16 -6.17 -6.48 -3.04
CA PHE A 16 -5.33 -5.47 -3.67
C PHE A 16 -4.27 -6.09 -4.58
N GLU A 17 -4.18 -5.59 -5.80
CA GLU A 17 -3.18 -6.01 -6.78
C GLU A 17 -2.18 -4.88 -7.03
N PRO A 18 -0.89 -5.18 -7.21
CA PRO A 18 0.04 -4.19 -7.74
C PRO A 18 -0.31 -3.87 -9.21
N LEU A 19 0.05 -2.67 -9.67
CA LEU A 19 -0.02 -2.28 -11.07
C LEU A 19 0.83 -3.18 -11.97
N LEU A 20 1.99 -3.58 -11.45
CA LEU A 20 2.99 -4.40 -12.11
C LEU A 20 3.75 -5.20 -11.04
N GLU A 21 4.27 -6.38 -11.41
CA GLU A 21 5.10 -7.16 -10.49
C GLU A 21 6.36 -6.36 -10.11
N PRO A 22 6.60 -6.12 -8.81
CA PRO A 22 7.71 -5.28 -8.39
C PRO A 22 9.04 -6.02 -8.58
N VAL A 23 9.93 -5.42 -9.36
CA VAL A 23 11.31 -5.89 -9.56
C VAL A 23 12.29 -5.32 -8.52
N MET A 24 11.81 -4.41 -7.67
CA MET A 24 12.58 -3.70 -6.64
C MET A 24 11.70 -3.43 -5.42
N ASN A 25 12.21 -2.72 -4.42
CA ASN A 25 11.51 -2.41 -3.18
C ASN A 25 10.43 -1.32 -3.30
N VAL A 26 9.86 -1.12 -4.50
CA VAL A 26 8.81 -0.14 -4.77
C VAL A 26 7.59 -0.89 -5.28
N VAL A 27 6.45 -0.68 -4.63
CA VAL A 27 5.15 -1.27 -5.02
C VAL A 27 4.17 -0.16 -5.30
N ALA A 28 3.50 -0.22 -6.45
CA ALA A 28 2.38 0.64 -6.76
C ALA A 28 1.10 -0.20 -6.68
N LEU A 29 0.32 -0.06 -5.60
CA LEU A 29 -0.92 -0.80 -5.35
C LEU A 29 -2.11 -0.11 -5.99
N LYS A 30 -2.92 -0.89 -6.72
CA LYS A 30 -4.23 -0.45 -7.21
C LYS A 30 -5.17 -0.34 -6.01
N VAL A 31 -5.76 0.84 -5.85
CA VAL A 31 -6.77 1.13 -4.82
C VAL A 31 -7.86 1.98 -5.46
N PRO A 32 -9.11 1.93 -4.97
CA PRO A 32 -10.13 2.91 -5.34
C PRO A 32 -9.64 4.31 -4.92
N ASP A 33 -9.96 5.34 -5.72
CA ASP A 33 -9.59 6.75 -5.49
C ASP A 33 -8.27 6.96 -4.71
N PRO A 34 -7.10 6.79 -5.35
CA PRO A 34 -5.80 6.81 -4.66
C PRO A 34 -5.50 8.09 -3.89
N ASP A 35 -6.05 9.23 -4.32
CA ASP A 35 -5.85 10.51 -3.64
C ASP A 35 -6.59 10.55 -2.31
N LEU A 36 -7.88 10.13 -2.32
CA LEU A 36 -8.70 10.01 -1.11
C LEU A 36 -8.15 8.96 -0.16
N VAL A 37 -7.76 7.79 -0.66
CA VAL A 37 -7.17 6.72 0.17
C VAL A 37 -5.89 7.19 0.85
N ARG A 38 -5.02 7.90 0.14
CA ARG A 38 -3.79 8.47 0.73
C ARG A 38 -4.12 9.47 1.84
N GLU A 39 -5.08 10.36 1.61
CA GLU A 39 -5.52 11.36 2.59
C GLU A 39 -6.07 10.68 3.86
N GLN A 40 -6.99 9.73 3.70
CA GLN A 40 -7.59 8.99 4.82
C GLN A 40 -6.57 8.16 5.61
N LEU A 41 -5.61 7.54 4.93
CA LEU A 41 -4.50 6.82 5.56
C LEU A 41 -3.63 7.74 6.42
N LEU A 42 -3.36 8.95 5.96
CA LEU A 42 -2.59 9.94 6.71
C LEU A 42 -3.39 10.46 7.91
N GLU A 43 -4.62 10.90 7.71
CA GLU A 43 -5.41 11.57 8.75
C GLU A 43 -5.84 10.64 9.88
N ARG A 44 -6.21 9.39 9.56
CA ARG A 44 -6.76 8.44 10.53
C ARG A 44 -5.70 7.59 11.22
N PHE A 45 -4.60 7.29 10.52
CA PHE A 45 -3.62 6.29 10.95
C PHE A 45 -2.18 6.80 10.91
N GLY A 46 -1.93 8.01 10.38
CA GLY A 46 -0.59 8.61 10.32
C GLY A 46 0.29 8.06 9.19
N TRP A 47 -0.26 7.29 8.25
CA TRP A 47 0.51 6.70 7.15
C TRP A 47 0.83 7.75 6.08
N ASN A 48 2.10 8.17 6.01
CA ASN A 48 2.57 9.06 4.95
C ASN A 48 3.06 8.26 3.74
N VAL A 49 2.19 8.13 2.74
CA VAL A 49 2.41 7.37 1.51
C VAL A 49 2.34 8.26 0.28
N SER A 50 2.98 7.84 -0.81
CA SER A 50 2.98 8.59 -2.07
C SER A 50 1.97 8.03 -3.07
N ILE A 51 1.70 8.76 -4.14
CA ILE A 51 0.89 8.29 -5.28
C ILE A 51 1.67 8.42 -6.58
N THR A 52 1.44 7.52 -7.53
CA THR A 52 1.96 7.64 -8.89
C THR A 52 1.14 8.65 -9.72
N ARG A 53 1.75 9.23 -10.76
CA ARG A 53 1.09 10.22 -11.61
C ARG A 53 0.20 9.58 -12.68
N THR A 54 0.69 8.55 -13.39
CA THR A 54 -0.05 7.88 -14.47
C THR A 54 0.44 6.43 -14.63
N PRO A 55 -0.42 5.41 -14.46
CA PRO A 55 -1.75 5.49 -13.84
C PRO A 55 -1.66 5.94 -12.37
N ARG A 56 -2.75 6.46 -11.79
CA ARG A 56 -2.80 6.78 -10.36
C ARG A 56 -2.91 5.49 -9.54
N ALA A 57 -2.06 5.37 -8.53
CA ALA A 57 -1.99 4.23 -7.61
C ALA A 57 -1.22 4.64 -6.35
N LEU A 58 -1.42 3.87 -5.27
CA LEU A 58 -0.72 4.08 -4.01
C LEU A 58 0.71 3.54 -4.11
N ARG A 59 1.71 4.41 -3.97
CA ARG A 59 3.13 4.05 -4.10
C ARG A 59 3.78 3.91 -2.73
N LEU A 60 4.27 2.70 -2.47
CA LEU A 60 4.97 2.28 -1.28
C LEU A 60 6.44 2.00 -1.62
N VAL A 61 7.35 2.54 -0.82
CA VAL A 61 8.79 2.27 -0.91
C VAL A 61 9.19 1.58 0.37
N LEU A 62 9.52 0.28 0.30
CA LEU A 62 9.89 -0.48 1.47
C LEU A 62 11.37 -0.32 1.75
N MET A 63 11.68 0.36 2.83
CA MET A 63 13.02 0.69 3.29
C MET A 63 13.46 -0.29 4.39
N PRO A 64 14.77 -0.39 4.68
CA PRO A 64 15.29 -1.32 5.68
C PRO A 64 14.77 -1.13 7.11
N HIS A 65 14.20 0.05 7.42
CA HIS A 65 13.61 0.32 8.74
C HIS A 65 12.18 -0.22 8.88
N ASN A 66 11.55 -0.67 7.79
CA ASN A 66 10.23 -1.29 7.86
C ASN A 66 10.35 -2.73 8.35
N THR A 67 9.32 -3.17 9.07
CA THR A 67 9.21 -4.50 9.65
C THR A 67 8.08 -5.31 8.98
N PRO A 68 8.08 -6.64 9.10
CA PRO A 68 6.94 -7.46 8.70
C PRO A 68 5.63 -7.05 9.38
N GLU A 69 5.70 -6.60 10.63
CA GLU A 69 4.56 -6.13 11.43
C GLU A 69 4.00 -4.83 10.86
N ASP A 70 4.85 -3.89 10.43
CA ASP A 70 4.41 -2.65 9.78
C ASP A 70 3.55 -2.94 8.54
N ILE A 71 3.90 -3.98 7.77
CA ILE A 71 3.12 -4.40 6.59
C ILE A 71 1.73 -4.88 7.00
N GLU A 72 1.64 -5.67 8.07
CA GLU A 72 0.37 -6.22 8.53
C GLU A 72 -0.56 -5.11 9.04
N ILE A 73 -0.03 -4.19 9.86
CA ILE A 73 -0.78 -3.03 10.37
C ILE A 73 -1.23 -2.15 9.20
N PHE A 74 -0.31 -1.82 8.27
CA PHE A 74 -0.63 -1.02 7.10
C PHE A 74 -1.76 -1.62 6.25
N LEU A 75 -1.71 -2.93 5.97
CA LEU A 75 -2.75 -3.59 5.16
C LEU A 75 -4.11 -3.67 5.87
N GLN A 76 -4.12 -3.81 7.20
CA GLN A 76 -5.36 -3.74 7.98
C GLN A 76 -5.98 -2.33 7.89
N ASP A 77 -5.18 -1.29 8.02
CA ASP A 77 -5.66 0.10 7.95
C ASP A 77 -6.09 0.47 6.54
N LEU A 78 -5.33 0.06 5.51
CA LEU A 78 -5.71 0.20 4.11
C LEU A 78 -7.09 -0.43 3.86
N LYS A 79 -7.31 -1.66 4.34
CA LYS A 79 -8.60 -2.35 4.20
C LYS A 79 -9.75 -1.58 4.85
N LYS A 80 -9.54 -0.99 6.04
CA LYS A 80 -10.55 -0.16 6.71
C LYS A 80 -10.91 1.06 5.87
N VAL A 81 -9.91 1.80 5.40
CA VAL A 81 -10.10 3.00 4.57
C VAL A 81 -10.88 2.68 3.31
N THR A 82 -10.51 1.62 2.59
CA THR A 82 -11.15 1.29 1.30
C THR A 82 -12.52 0.64 1.43
N ALA A 83 -12.89 0.11 2.59
CA ALA A 83 -14.22 -0.48 2.80
C ALA A 83 -15.33 0.58 2.90
N GLU A 84 -14.95 1.84 3.08
CA GLU A 84 -15.83 2.99 3.25
C GLU A 84 -15.94 3.84 1.96
N ILE A 85 -15.25 3.44 0.88
CA ILE A 85 -15.17 4.12 -0.43
C ILE A 85 -15.84 3.24 -1.49
#